data_AF-A0A2H6JUJ5-F1
#
_entry.id   AF-A0A2H6JUJ5-F1
#
_cell.length_a   1.000
_cell.length_b   1.000
_cell.length_c   1.000
_cell.angle_alpha   90.00
_cell.angle_beta   90.00
_cell.angle_gamma   90.00
#
_symmetry.space_group_name_H-M   'P 1'
#
loop_
_entity.id
_entity.type
_entity.pdbx_description
1 polymer ?
#
loop_
_entity_poly.entity_id
_entity_poly.type
_entity_poly.pdbx_seq_one_letter_code
_entity_poly.pdbx_strand_id
1 'polypeptide(L)' 'MDAKEKKSVEKEKKKYTITFPPAETSVLREYAEKEGVSMAEIIRRALNFYQVRLKAKEENMDVVLEDKERKNKVLIVGP' A
#
# COMPACT_ATOMS: atom_id res chain seq x y z
N MET A 1 23.99 -20.39 30.18
CA MET A 1 23.83 -19.82 28.83
C MET A 1 22.36 -19.95 28.47
N ASP A 2 21.56 -18.97 28.87
CA ASP A 2 20.10 -19.03 28.75
C ASP A 2 19.66 -18.64 27.35
N ALA A 3 19.15 -19.61 26.60
CA ALA A 3 18.48 -19.39 25.33
C ALA A 3 17.15 -18.67 25.59
N LYS A 4 17.15 -17.33 25.46
CA LYS A 4 15.91 -16.55 25.39
C LYS A 4 15.20 -16.85 24.08
N GLU A 5 14.25 -17.76 24.17
CA GLU A 5 13.22 -18.06 23.20
C GLU A 5 12.48 -16.77 22.80
N LYS A 6 12.73 -16.28 21.58
CA LYS A 6 12.01 -15.14 21.02
C LYS A 6 10.60 -15.59 20.67
N LYS A 7 9.66 -15.48 21.62
CA LYS A 7 8.22 -15.55 21.31
C LYS A 7 7.89 -14.48 20.29
N SER A 8 7.63 -14.89 19.05
CA SER A 8 7.03 -14.04 18.03
C SER A 8 5.62 -13.69 18.50
N VAL A 9 5.43 -12.44 18.93
CA VAL A 9 4.08 -11.91 19.20
C VAL A 9 3.35 -11.85 17.86
N GLU A 10 2.57 -12.88 17.57
CA GLU A 10 1.68 -12.91 16.41
C GLU A 10 0.62 -11.81 16.65
N LYS A 11 0.84 -10.63 16.06
CA LYS A 11 -0.10 -9.51 16.19
C LYS A 11 -1.45 -9.94 15.62
N GLU A 12 -2.50 -9.86 16.44
CA GLU A 12 -3.87 -10.15 16.01
C GLU A 12 -4.21 -9.36 14.74
N LYS A 13 -4.64 -10.08 13.70
CA LYS A 13 -5.07 -9.49 12.44
C LYS A 13 -6.48 -8.93 12.60
N LYS A 14 -6.59 -7.60 12.70
CA LYS A 14 -7.90 -6.92 12.66
C LYS A 14 -8.55 -7.12 11.29
N LYS A 15 -9.83 -7.50 11.28
CA LYS A 15 -10.64 -7.66 10.08
C LYS A 15 -11.62 -6.51 9.94
N TYR A 16 -11.76 -5.99 8.73
CA TYR A 16 -12.67 -4.90 8.41
C TYR A 16 -13.48 -5.28 7.17
N THR A 17 -14.75 -4.87 7.14
CA THR A 17 -15.60 -4.97 5.95
C THR A 17 -15.75 -3.57 5.37
N ILE A 18 -15.46 -3.40 4.09
CA ILE A 18 -15.59 -2.13 3.37
C ILE A 18 -16.50 -2.39 2.17
N THR A 19 -17.47 -1.52 1.96
CA THR A 19 -18.42 -1.62 0.86
C THR A 19 -18.10 -0.52 -0.15
N PHE A 20 -17.94 -0.91 -1.41
CA PHE A 20 -17.75 0.02 -2.53
C PHE A 20 -18.94 -0.09 -3.49
N PRO A 21 -19.22 0.97 -4.27
CA PRO A 21 -20.08 0.87 -5.44
C PRO A 21 -19.61 -0.25 -6.39
N PRO A 22 -20.52 -0.85 -7.19
CA PRO A 22 -20.17 -1.94 -8.11
C PRO A 22 -19.08 -1.58 -9.14
N ALA A 23 -19.09 -0.34 -9.63
CA ALA A 23 -18.09 0.15 -10.59
C ALA A 23 -16.68 0.16 -9.98
N GLU A 24 -16.52 0.71 -8.78
CA GLU A 24 -15.24 0.77 -8.06
C GLU A 24 -14.75 -0.63 -7.65
N THR A 25 -15.67 -1.52 -7.27
CA THR A 25 -15.35 -2.92 -6.96
C THR A 25 -14.75 -3.63 -8.17
N SER A 26 -15.24 -3.33 -9.37
CA SER A 26 -14.73 -3.90 -10.62
C SER A 26 -13.30 -3.43 -10.91
N VAL A 27 -13.01 -2.16 -10.68
CA VAL A 27 -11.65 -1.59 -10.81
C VAL A 27 -10.67 -2.26 -9.84
N LEU A 28 -11.06 -2.45 -8.58
CA LEU A 28 -10.22 -3.14 -7.58
C LEU A 28 -9.92 -4.58 -7.97
N ARG A 29 -10.90 -5.28 -8.56
CA ARG A 29 -10.71 -6.64 -9.06
C ARG A 29 -9.74 -6.67 -10.24
N GLU A 30 -9.88 -5.77 -11.20
CA GLU A 30 -8.97 -5.67 -12.35
C GLU A 30 -7.51 -5.43 -11.90
N TYR A 31 -7.30 -4.54 -10.93
CA TYR A 31 -5.95 -4.30 -10.39
C TYR A 31 -5.38 -5.53 -9.66
N ALA A 32 -6.22 -6.23 -8.89
CA ALA A 32 -5.83 -7.45 -8.20
C ALA A 32 -5.40 -8.54 -9.20
N GLU A 33 -6.14 -8.71 -10.30
CA GLU A 33 -5.82 -9.65 -11.38
C GLU A 33 -4.51 -9.29 -12.10
N LYS A 34 -4.34 -8.02 -12.49
CA LYS A 34 -3.11 -7.55 -13.17
C LYS A 34 -1.85 -7.75 -12.33
N GLU A 35 -1.95 -7.56 -11.02
CA GLU A 35 -0.84 -7.68 -10.08
C GLU A 35 -0.67 -9.09 -9.51
N GLY A 36 -1.60 -10.02 -9.78
CA GLY A 36 -1.58 -11.37 -9.22
C GLY A 36 -1.73 -11.41 -7.69
N VAL A 37 -2.46 -10.45 -7.10
CA VAL A 37 -2.66 -10.34 -5.64
C VAL A 37 -4.14 -10.28 -5.28
N SER A 38 -4.46 -10.32 -3.98
CA SER A 38 -5.84 -10.16 -3.51
C SER A 38 -6.30 -8.69 -3.56
N MET A 39 -7.61 -8.44 -3.70
CA MET A 39 -8.17 -7.08 -3.57
C MET A 39 -7.83 -6.42 -2.22
N ALA A 40 -7.79 -7.21 -1.14
CA ALA A 40 -7.41 -6.72 0.18
C ALA A 40 -5.95 -6.20 0.19
N GLU A 41 -5.07 -6.82 -0.59
CA GLU A 41 -3.68 -6.39 -0.73
C GLU A 41 -3.56 -5.10 -1.55
N ILE A 42 -4.36 -4.95 -2.61
CA ILE A 42 -4.47 -3.68 -3.34
C ILE A 42 -4.88 -2.55 -2.40
N ILE A 43 -5.91 -2.77 -1.57
CA ILE A 43 -6.37 -1.78 -0.59
C ILE A 43 -5.25 -1.45 0.43
N ARG A 44 -4.52 -2.44 0.94
CA ARG A 44 -3.39 -2.21 1.85
C ARG A 44 -2.30 -1.36 1.20
N ARG A 45 -1.91 -1.68 -0.04
CA ARG A 45 -0.90 -0.91 -0.79
C ARG A 45 -1.36 0.53 -1.01
N ALA A 46 -2.63 0.74 -1.36
CA ALA A 46 -3.20 2.07 -1.51
C ALA A 46 -3.17 2.87 -0.19
N LEU A 47 -3.54 2.25 0.93
CA LEU A 47 -3.46 2.88 2.26
C LEU A 47 -2.02 3.24 2.64
N ASN A 48 -1.06 2.34 2.41
CA ASN A 48 0.35 2.59 2.68
C ASN A 48 0.88 3.76 1.83
N PHE A 49 0.53 3.79 0.54
CA PHE A 49 0.88 4.91 -0.33
C PHE A 49 0.27 6.23 0.15
N TYR A 50 -0.99 6.20 0.57
CA TYR A 50 -1.66 7.38 1.10
C TYR A 50 -0.96 7.94 2.35
N GLN A 51 -0.47 7.07 3.24
CA GLN A 51 0.34 7.48 4.40
C GLN A 51 1.65 8.16 3.98
N VAL A 52 2.36 7.61 3.01
CA VAL A 52 3.59 8.22 2.47
C VAL A 52 3.27 9.60 1.88
N ARG A 53 2.19 9.72 1.10
CA ARG A 53 1.74 10.98 0.52
C ARG A 53 1.41 12.03 1.59
N LEU A 54 0.72 11.64 2.67
CA LEU A 54 0.40 12.55 3.78
C LEU A 54 1.68 13.06 4.46
N LYS A 55 2.61 12.15 4.76
CA LYS A 55 3.89 12.52 5.36
C LYS A 55 4.68 13.47 4.47
N ALA A 56 4.74 13.19 3.16
CA ALA A 56 5.40 14.06 2.20
C ALA A 56 4.79 15.47 2.20
N LYS A 57 3.46 15.57 2.26
CA LYS A 57 2.77 16.87 2.38
C LYS A 57 3.11 17.60 3.69
N GLU A 58 3.13 16.90 4.81
CA GLU A 58 3.48 17.47 6.13
C GLU A 58 4.93 17.98 6.18
N GLU A 59 5.85 17.27 5.53
CA GLU A 59 7.28 17.58 5.52
C GLU A 59 7.73 18.40 4.29
N ASN A 60 6.78 18.84 3.45
CA ASN A 60 7.04 19.57 2.19
C ASN A 60 8.03 18.85 1.26
N MET A 61 7.85 17.54 1.12
CA MET A 61 8.62 16.64 0.28
C MET A 61 7.82 16.21 -0.96
N ASP A 62 8.56 15.81 -1.99
CA ASP A 62 8.03 15.21 -3.20
C ASP A 62 8.02 13.67 -3.13
N VAL A 63 6.99 13.05 -3.73
CA VAL A 63 6.96 11.59 -3.96
C VAL A 63 7.36 11.32 -5.41
N VAL A 64 8.46 10.60 -5.61
CA VAL A 64 8.96 10.24 -6.94
C VAL A 64 8.81 8.74 -7.17
N LEU A 65 8.12 8.35 -8.24
CA LEU A 65 8.16 6.98 -8.75
C LEU A 65 9.32 6.85 -9.72
N GLU A 66 10.23 5.93 -9.42
CA GLU A 66 11.41 5.66 -10.24
C GLU A 66 11.33 4.24 -10.83
N ASP A 67 11.34 4.18 -12.16
CA ASP A 67 11.54 2.93 -12.90
C ASP A 67 13.04 2.60 -12.89
N LYS A 68 13.40 1.54 -12.15
CA LYS A 68 14.78 1.09 -11.99
C LYS A 68 15.42 0.63 -13.30
N GLU A 69 14.63 0.19 -14.27
CA GLU A 69 15.13 -0.35 -15.54
C GLU A 69 15.25 0.74 -16.60
N ARG A 70 14.24 1.61 -16.70
CA ARG A 70 14.16 2.60 -17.77
C ARG A 70 14.66 4.00 -17.37
N LYS A 71 15.08 4.17 -16.11
CA LYS A 71 15.47 5.47 -15.50
C LYS A 71 14.40 6.56 -15.65
N ASN A 72 13.15 6.18 -15.87
CA ASN A 72 12.04 7.11 -15.94
C ASN A 72 11.64 7.53 -14.53
N LYS A 73 11.43 8.82 -14.33
CA LYS A 73 10.98 9.40 -13.06
C LYS A 73 9.64 10.09 -13.28
N VAL A 74 8.65 9.72 -12.48
CA VAL A 74 7.35 10.40 -12.44
C VAL A 74 7.24 11.08 -11.09
N LEU A 75 7.16 12.41 -11.12
CA LEU A 75 6.90 13.21 -9.94
C LEU A 75 5.40 13.16 -9.62
N ILE A 76 5.06 12.69 -8.43
CA ILE A 76 3.69 12.77 -7.91
C ILE A 76 3.61 14.03 -7.05
N VAL A 77 3.27 15.16 -7.69
CA VAL A 77 3.02 16.40 -6.99
C VAL A 77 1.64 16.31 -6.33
N GLY A 78 1.57 16.55 -5.02
CA GLY A 78 0.30 16.76 -4.34
C GLY A 78 -0.20 18.20 -4.60
N PRO A 79 -1.50 18.43 -4.85
CA PRO A 79 -2.07 19.75 -4.73
C PRO A 79 -2.09 20.26 -3.27
#